data_AF-A0A830GFB6-F1
#
_entry.id   AF-A0A830GFB6-F1
#
_cell.length_a   1.000
_cell.length_b   1.000
_cell.length_c   1.000
_cell.angle_alpha   90.00
_cell.angle_beta   90.00
_cell.angle_gamma   90.00
#
_symmetry.space_group_name_H-M   'P 1'
#
loop_
_entity.id
_entity.type
_entity.pdbx_description
1 polymer ?
#
loop_
_entity_poly.entity_id
_entity_poly.type
_entity_poly.pdbx_seq_one_letter_code
_entity_poly.pdbx_strand_id
1 'polypeptide(L)' 'MPDTIDTIEVHTGDEVEVEHIKELSNGGARFDFSTEDRRWRVDVSKSGKTEIVTTWEYGQLADLDEPEWLGDVTVRLARA' A
#
# COMPACT_ATOMS: atom_id res chain seq x y z
N MET A 1 -7.53 -16.34 7.40
CA MET A 1 -6.37 -16.16 8.30
C MET A 1 -5.76 -14.83 7.91
N PRO A 2 -5.42 -14.01 8.91
CA PRO A 2 -6.09 -12.74 9.19
C PRO A 2 -5.90 -11.68 8.11
N ASP A 3 -6.96 -10.91 7.92
CA ASP A 3 -7.00 -9.58 7.34
C ASP A 3 -6.14 -8.66 8.24
N THR A 4 -4.81 -8.77 8.12
CA THR A 4 -3.88 -7.94 8.90
C THR A 4 -3.99 -6.52 8.36
N ILE A 5 -4.61 -5.65 9.15
CA ILE A 5 -4.61 -4.21 8.98
C ILE A 5 -3.52 -3.67 9.89
N ASP A 6 -2.48 -3.10 9.30
CA ASP A 6 -1.36 -2.46 9.99
C ASP A 6 -1.45 -0.96 9.77
N THR A 7 -1.48 -0.17 10.84
CA THR A 7 -1.46 1.30 10.75
C THR A 7 -0.03 1.77 10.91
N ILE A 8 0.48 2.51 9.94
CA ILE A 8 1.85 3.01 9.90
C ILE A 8 1.80 4.53 9.86
N GLU A 9 2.32 5.16 10.91
CA GLU A 9 2.60 6.59 10.92
C GLU A 9 3.81 6.86 10.01
N VAL A 10 3.59 7.65 8.95
CA VAL A 10 4.66 8.03 8.02
C VAL A 10 5.31 9.34 8.45
N HIS A 11 6.52 9.61 7.96
CA HIS A 11 7.29 10.78 8.38
C HIS A 11 6.64 12.13 8.00
N THR A 12 5.62 12.13 7.13
CA THR A 12 4.84 13.33 6.81
C THR A 12 3.84 13.68 7.93
N GLY A 13 3.66 12.80 8.90
CA GLY A 13 2.67 12.93 9.98
C GLY A 13 1.30 12.36 9.63
N ASP A 14 1.15 11.79 8.44
CA ASP A 14 -0.07 11.10 8.02
C ASP A 14 -0.12 9.68 8.61
N GLU A 15 -1.31 9.27 9.06
CA GLU A 15 -1.60 7.88 9.40
C GLU A 15 -1.99 7.14 8.12
N VAL A 16 -1.21 6.12 7.76
CA VAL A 16 -1.50 5.26 6.60
C VAL A 16 -1.95 3.91 7.12
N GLU A 17 -3.18 3.54 6.80
CA GLU A 17 -3.71 2.21 7.02
C GLU A 17 -3.27 1.29 5.88
N VAL A 18 -2.63 0.17 6.22
CA VAL A 18 -2.17 -0.85 5.28
C VAL A 18 -2.98 -2.11 5.48
N GLU A 19 -3.79 -2.47 4.49
CA GLU A 19 -4.60 -3.69 4.49
C GLU A 19 -3.98 -4.74 3.56
N HIS A 20 -3.63 -5.90 4.11
CA HIS A 20 -3.24 -7.05 3.28
C HIS A 20 -4.48 -7.71 2.67
N ILE A 21 -4.66 -7.54 1.36
CA ILE A 21 -5.84 -8.03 0.63
C ILE A 21 -5.71 -9.52 0.34
N LYS A 22 -4.60 -9.92 -0.29
CA LYS A 22 -4.33 -11.30 -0.68
C LYS A 22 -2.91 -11.50 -1.15
N GLU A 23 -2.45 -12.74 -1.05
CA GLU A 23 -1.28 -13.23 -1.77
C GLU A 23 -1.61 -13.38 -3.26
N LEU A 24 -0.66 -13.00 -4.10
CA LEU A 24 -0.71 -13.13 -5.55
C LEU A 24 -0.07 -14.45 -5.98
N SER A 25 -0.64 -15.11 -6.99
CA SER A 25 -0.14 -16.41 -7.47
C SER A 25 1.29 -16.36 -8.04
N ASN A 26 1.79 -15.17 -8.37
CA ASN A 26 3.18 -14.94 -8.79
C ASN A 26 4.18 -14.93 -7.60
N GLY A 27 3.71 -15.16 -6.38
CA GLY A 27 4.49 -15.10 -5.14
C GLY A 27 4.59 -13.69 -4.54
N GLY A 28 3.85 -12.72 -5.07
CA GLY A 28 3.69 -11.42 -4.42
C GLY A 28 2.52 -11.39 -3.44
N ALA A 29 2.20 -10.19 -2.96
CA ALA A 29 1.01 -9.88 -2.18
C ALA A 29 0.45 -8.52 -2.61
N ARG A 30 -0.87 -8.37 -2.52
CA ARG A 30 -1.59 -7.13 -2.81
C ARG A 30 -1.94 -6.45 -1.51
N PHE A 31 -1.58 -5.19 -1.41
CA PHE A 31 -1.83 -4.33 -0.27
C PHE A 31 -2.63 -3.11 -0.71
N ASP A 32 -3.55 -2.69 0.14
CA ASP A 32 -4.19 -1.39 0.00
C ASP A 32 -3.70 -0.46 1.09
N PHE A 33 -3.22 0.70 0.67
CA PHE A 33 -2.81 1.80 1.52
C PHE A 33 -3.93 2.82 1.49
N SER A 34 -4.49 3.18 2.63
CA SER A 34 -5.47 4.26 2.75
C SER A 34 -5.00 5.33 3.73
N THR A 35 -5.22 6.58 3.35
CA THR A 35 -5.17 7.74 4.23
C THR A 35 -6.59 8.28 4.38
N GLU A 36 -6.76 9.36 5.15
CA GLU A 36 -8.07 9.99 5.38
C GLU A 36 -8.84 10.29 4.07
N ASP A 37 -8.13 10.75 3.04
CA ASP A 37 -8.74 11.20 1.79
C ASP A 37 -8.39 10.33 0.58
N ARG A 38 -7.35 9.47 0.65
CA ARG A 38 -6.77 8.83 -0.54
C ARG A 38 -6.51 7.35 -0.29
N ARG A 39 -6.48 6.57 -1.37
CA ARG A 39 -6.16 5.14 -1.33
C ARG A 39 -5.28 4.74 -2.50
N TRP A 40 -4.35 3.83 -2.27
CA TRP A 40 -3.48 3.24 -3.27
C TRP A 40 -3.52 1.71 -3.12
N ARG A 41 -3.72 1.00 -4.23
CA ARG A 41 -3.60 -0.46 -4.30
C ARG A 41 -2.30 -0.80 -4.95
N VAL A 42 -1.45 -1.52 -4.23
CA VAL A 42 -0.08 -1.85 -4.66
C VAL A 42 0.12 -3.35 -4.63
N ASP A 43 0.70 -3.87 -5.69
CA ASP A 43 1.17 -5.24 -5.79
C ASP A 43 2.67 -5.29 -5.46
N VAL A 44 3.01 -6.00 -4.39
CA VAL A 44 4.38 -6.24 -3.95
C VAL A 44 4.78 -7.63 -4.38
N SER A 45 5.75 -7.75 -5.29
CA SER A 45 6.31 -9.03 -5.74
C SER A 45 7.28 -9.61 -4.70
N LYS A 46 7.52 -10.93 -4.71
CA LYS A 46 8.55 -11.59 -3.87
C LYS A 46 9.95 -11.00 -3.97
N SER A 47 10.27 -10.33 -5.07
CA SER A 47 11.55 -9.66 -5.30
C SER A 47 11.62 -8.26 -4.67
N GLY A 48 10.58 -7.84 -3.95
CA GLY A 48 10.45 -6.49 -3.38
C GLY A 48 10.10 -5.42 -4.42
N LYS A 49 9.64 -5.81 -5.61
CA LYS A 49 9.13 -4.85 -6.61
C LYS A 49 7.70 -4.48 -6.27
N THR A 50 7.44 -3.19 -6.11
CA THR A 50 6.12 -2.62 -5.89
C THR A 50 5.56 -2.06 -7.19
N GLU A 51 4.28 -2.27 -7.44
CA GLU A 51 3.57 -1.73 -8.60
C GLU A 51 2.22 -1.17 -8.16
N ILE A 52 2.01 0.12 -8.37
CA ILE A 52 0.71 0.75 -8.11
C ILE A 52 -0.27 0.27 -9.19
N VAL A 53 -1.30 -0.44 -8.77
CA VAL A 53 -2.33 -0.99 -9.64
C VAL A 53 -3.45 0.03 -9.86
N THR A 54 -3.85 0.72 -8.79
CA THR A 54 -4.99 1.63 -8.82
C THR A 54 -4.91 2.62 -7.67
N THR A 55 -5.32 3.85 -7.92
CA THR A 55 -5.38 4.91 -6.93
C THR A 55 -6.78 5.51 -6.86
N TRP A 56 -7.15 5.98 -5.69
CA TRP A 56 -8.42 6.63 -5.43
C TRP A 56 -8.19 7.89 -4.59
N GLU A 57 -8.99 8.91 -4.86
CA GLU A 57 -9.11 10.12 -4.06
C GLU A 57 -10.59 10.31 -3.72
N TYR A 58 -10.93 10.48 -2.45
CA TYR A 58 -12.31 10.54 -1.94
C TYR A 58 -13.21 9.40 -2.42
N GLY A 59 -12.63 8.19 -2.57
CA GLY A 59 -13.32 7.00 -3.08
C GLY A 59 -13.58 6.99 -4.59
N GLN A 60 -13.14 8.00 -5.32
CA GLN A 60 -13.20 8.05 -6.78
C GLN A 60 -11.85 7.64 -7.38
N LEU A 61 -11.87 6.92 -8.50
CA LEU A 61 -10.64 6.61 -9.24
C LEU A 61 -9.96 7.93 -9.64
N ALA A 62 -8.74 8.10 -9.16
CA ALA A 62 -7.91 9.26 -9.42
C ALA A 62 -6.56 8.75 -9.90
N ASP A 63 -5.92 9.48 -10.81
CA ASP A 63 -4.53 9.22 -11.18
C ASP A 63 -3.67 10.01 -10.20
N LEU A 64 -3.29 9.36 -9.10
CA LEU A 64 -2.44 9.96 -8.07
C LEU A 64 -1.01 9.52 -8.30
N ASP A 65 -0.09 10.47 -8.24
CA ASP A 65 1.34 10.15 -8.17
C ASP A 65 1.64 9.29 -6.93
N GLU A 66 2.72 8.51 -7.04
CA GLU A 66 3.27 7.78 -5.90
C GLU A 66 3.71 8.78 -4.82
N PRO A 67 3.09 8.77 -3.62
CA PRO A 67 3.54 9.64 -2.56
C PRO A 67 4.88 9.16 -2.03
N GLU A 68 5.73 10.09 -1.58
CA GLU A 68 7.10 9.80 -1.14
C GLU A 68 7.16 8.75 -0.01
N TRP A 69 6.13 8.71 0.83
CA TRP A 69 6.03 7.73 1.90
C TRP A 69 5.69 6.31 1.41
N LEU A 70 5.06 6.13 0.24
CA LEU A 70 4.67 4.79 -0.25
C LEU A 70 5.90 3.92 -0.49
N GLY A 71 6.96 4.51 -1.04
CA GLY A 71 8.25 3.84 -1.20
C GLY A 71 8.86 3.42 0.14
N ASP A 72 8.80 4.28 1.16
CA ASP A 72 9.37 3.97 2.48
C ASP A 72 8.58 2.86 3.20
N VAL A 73 7.25 2.95 3.19
CA VAL A 73 6.36 1.96 3.78
C VAL A 73 6.53 0.60 3.10
N THR A 74 6.60 0.56 1.78
CA THR A 74 6.77 -0.69 1.03
C THR A 74 8.15 -1.31 1.24
N VAL A 75 9.21 -0.51 1.37
CA VAL A 75 10.56 -1.01 1.76
C VAL A 75 10.53 -1.62 3.16
N ARG A 76 9.77 -1.03 4.09
CA ARG A 76 9.60 -1.56 5.44
C ARG A 76 8.82 -2.88 5.44
N LEU A 77 7.73 -2.96 4.68
CA LEU A 77 6.94 -4.19 4.49
C LEU A 77 7.76 -5.31 3.85
N ALA A 78 8.62 -5.00 2.89
CA ALA A 78 9.48 -6.00 2.25
C ALA A 78 10.58 -6.56 3.19
N ARG A 79 10.82 -5.92 4.34
CA ARG A 79 11.83 -6.33 5.33
C ARG A 79 11.23 -7.01 6.58
N ALA A 80 9.92 -6.88 6.80
CA ALA A 80 9.20 -7.48 7.92
C ALA A 80 8.93 -8.98 7.65
#